data_AF-A0A0R0CMP9-F1
#
_entry.id   AF-A0A0R0CMP9-F1
#
_cell.length_a   1.000
_cell.length_b   1.000
_cell.length_c   1.000
_cell.angle_alpha   90.00
_cell.angle_beta   90.00
_cell.angle_gamma   90.00
#
_symmetry.space_group_name_H-M   'P 1'
#
loop_
_entity.id
_entity.type
_entity.pdbx_description
1 polymer ?
#
loop_
_entity_poly.entity_id
_entity_poly.type
_entity_poly.pdbx_seq_one_letter_code
_entity_poly.pdbx_strand_id
1 'polypeptide(L)'
;MSSSTRVLPLSAVSVLLIALAGCSKAPDAAAPDPVAGTAATTSDEGAVVEQASDAPEFPVIPSIVVPEIIGVTPAQRALESSLQSILDPVEGITVSPARCSTDGSLINDAGITSVDAQGKLTRNGDEGIFVINPDGSGTANFEGGLVRVNADGSGTINGNPGGGGDDAIISVEADGSGTYNGVAGLIRLDGRGAGTWNGDSGLITNNGDGSGTWNGPKGLVRVNADGSGTWNGDEGLITNNGDGTGTIGPPARPVKMPPLARLAPAGKFPPLKKFAPPGAPCGYVITLNDRVLFDFDKSDIRPDAANLLDTLAGALAEVKTTGMEVRGHTDSKGADDYNQSLSERRAASVVAALRERGAGQQAASKGYGETQPVAPNELDGKDNPGGRQLNRRVEIFVRS
;
A
#
# COMPACT_ATOMS: atom_id res chain seq x y z
N MET A 1 -22.65 26.00 38.68
CA MET A 1 -23.54 25.34 39.65
C MET A 1 -24.82 24.94 38.93
N SER A 2 -25.06 23.64 38.71
CA SER A 2 -26.39 23.01 38.79
C SER A 2 -26.22 21.51 38.56
N SER A 3 -26.54 20.71 39.58
CA SER A 3 -26.55 19.26 39.48
C SER A 3 -27.84 18.77 38.83
N SER A 4 -27.84 17.59 38.21
CA SER A 4 -29.02 16.72 38.25
C SER A 4 -28.64 15.26 38.10
N THR A 5 -28.69 14.54 39.22
CA THR A 5 -28.52 13.09 39.34
C THR A 5 -29.80 12.38 38.89
N ARG A 6 -29.70 11.22 38.21
CA ARG A 6 -30.74 10.19 38.27
C ARG A 6 -30.18 8.80 38.00
N VAL A 7 -30.63 7.82 38.80
CA VAL A 7 -30.11 6.46 38.87
C VAL A 7 -31.30 5.49 39.00
N LEU A 8 -31.39 4.52 38.06
CA LEU A 8 -32.12 3.24 38.12
C LEU A 8 -33.68 3.31 38.32
N PRO A 9 -34.47 2.19 38.18
CA PRO A 9 -34.12 0.79 38.45
C PRO A 9 -34.54 -0.32 37.46
N LEU A 10 -34.08 -1.53 37.82
CA LEU A 10 -34.46 -2.87 37.33
C LEU A 10 -35.97 -3.12 37.16
N SER A 11 -36.31 -4.05 36.25
CA SER A 11 -37.34 -5.08 36.45
C SER A 11 -37.04 -6.32 35.58
N ALA A 12 -37.42 -7.50 36.06
CA ALA A 12 -37.16 -8.80 35.45
C ALA A 12 -38.47 -9.62 35.30
N VAL A 13 -38.38 -10.90 34.90
CA VAL A 13 -39.47 -11.92 34.88
C VAL A 13 -40.43 -11.77 33.66
N SER A 14 -40.89 -12.79 32.91
CA SER A 14 -40.87 -14.25 33.07
C SER A 14 -40.83 -15.06 31.75
N VAL A 15 -40.20 -16.24 31.85
CA VAL A 15 -40.52 -17.58 31.29
C VAL A 15 -41.84 -17.77 30.51
N LEU A 16 -41.79 -18.51 29.40
CA LEU A 16 -42.84 -19.47 29.01
C LEU A 16 -42.27 -20.72 28.31
N LEU A 17 -42.52 -21.90 28.89
CA LEU A 17 -42.32 -23.21 28.25
C LEU A 17 -43.54 -23.56 27.40
N ILE A 18 -43.34 -24.14 26.20
CA ILE A 18 -44.28 -25.10 25.61
C ILE A 18 -43.48 -26.27 25.03
N ALA A 19 -43.76 -27.46 25.54
CA ALA A 19 -43.38 -28.73 24.93
C ALA A 19 -44.67 -29.50 24.63
N LEU A 20 -44.73 -30.20 23.49
CA LEU A 20 -45.69 -31.27 23.24
C LEU A 20 -45.17 -32.19 22.13
N ALA A 21 -45.36 -33.50 22.32
CA ALA A 21 -44.75 -34.55 21.52
C ALA A 21 -45.69 -35.08 20.42
N GLY A 22 -45.11 -35.80 19.44
CA GLY A 22 -45.85 -36.59 18.46
C GLY A 22 -45.05 -37.83 18.04
N CYS A 23 -45.53 -39.01 18.42
CA CYS A 23 -44.91 -40.30 18.09
C CYS A 23 -45.64 -41.00 16.93
N SER A 24 -44.91 -41.72 16.07
CA SER A 24 -45.45 -42.86 15.31
C SER A 24 -44.33 -43.80 14.86
N LYS A 25 -44.66 -45.08 14.66
CA LYS A 25 -43.78 -46.24 14.87
C LYS A 25 -43.71 -47.14 13.61
N ALA A 26 -42.49 -47.51 13.18
CA ALA A 26 -42.04 -48.85 12.70
C ALA A 26 -42.75 -49.51 11.46
N PRO A 27 -42.30 -50.68 10.94
CA PRO A 27 -41.12 -51.54 11.26
C PRO A 27 -40.14 -51.66 10.04
N ASP A 28 -39.28 -52.67 9.78
CA ASP A 28 -39.02 -54.03 10.32
C ASP A 28 -37.59 -54.54 9.92
N ALA A 29 -37.37 -55.87 9.92
CA ALA A 29 -36.31 -56.67 9.25
C ALA A 29 -34.98 -56.98 10.00
N ALA A 30 -35.10 -57.75 11.08
CA ALA A 30 -34.38 -59.02 11.38
C ALA A 30 -32.82 -59.15 11.31
N ALA A 31 -32.20 -59.27 12.49
CA ALA A 31 -31.48 -60.44 13.07
C ALA A 31 -30.34 -61.19 12.30
N PRO A 32 -29.34 -61.85 12.97
CA PRO A 32 -29.38 -62.38 14.35
C PRO A 32 -28.15 -62.19 15.28
N ASP A 33 -28.36 -62.50 16.56
CA ASP A 33 -27.42 -62.66 17.70
C ASP A 33 -26.59 -63.99 17.63
N PRO A 34 -25.77 -64.43 18.65
CA PRO A 34 -25.37 -63.85 19.96
C PRO A 34 -23.82 -63.80 20.14
N VAL A 35 -23.20 -63.52 21.31
CA VAL A 35 -23.02 -64.37 22.52
C VAL A 35 -22.77 -63.49 23.76
N ALA A 36 -23.34 -63.87 24.91
CA ALA A 36 -23.17 -63.18 26.19
C ALA A 36 -22.01 -63.72 27.06
N GLY A 37 -21.44 -62.87 27.92
CA GLY A 37 -20.39 -63.20 28.90
C GLY A 37 -20.55 -62.43 30.22
N THR A 38 -21.26 -63.04 31.16
CA THR A 38 -21.51 -62.68 32.58
C THR A 38 -20.25 -62.10 33.27
N ALA A 39 -20.20 -60.83 33.66
CA ALA A 39 -20.76 -60.17 34.86
C ALA A 39 -19.87 -60.21 36.13
N ALA A 40 -19.66 -59.03 36.73
CA ALA A 40 -19.43 -58.86 38.18
C ALA A 40 -19.71 -57.40 38.57
N THR A 41 -20.79 -57.17 39.33
CA THR A 41 -21.06 -55.87 39.96
C THR A 41 -20.43 -55.87 41.35
N THR A 42 -19.49 -54.97 41.61
CA THR A 42 -19.10 -54.59 42.98
C THR A 42 -19.15 -53.08 43.09
N SER A 43 -20.24 -52.58 43.64
CA SER A 43 -20.34 -51.22 44.15
C SER A 43 -19.57 -51.12 45.46
N ASP A 44 -18.58 -50.23 45.51
CA ASP A 44 -18.10 -49.65 46.76
C ASP A 44 -17.97 -48.13 46.58
N GLU A 45 -18.10 -47.41 47.68
CA GLU A 45 -18.47 -45.99 47.70
C GLU A 45 -17.29 -45.03 47.45
N GLY A 46 -17.62 -43.80 47.06
CA GLY A 46 -16.89 -42.65 47.62
C GLY A 46 -15.60 -42.20 46.95
N ALA A 47 -15.44 -42.35 45.63
CA ALA A 47 -14.61 -41.40 44.88
C ALA A 47 -15.52 -40.35 44.22
N VAL A 48 -15.75 -39.24 44.93
CA VAL A 48 -16.35 -38.06 44.32
C VAL A 48 -15.49 -37.68 43.13
N VAL A 49 -16.08 -37.65 41.94
CA VAL A 49 -15.42 -37.08 40.76
C VAL A 49 -15.31 -35.58 41.03
N GLU A 50 -14.17 -35.16 41.59
CA GLU A 50 -13.79 -33.75 41.52
C GLU A 50 -13.82 -33.35 40.04
N GLN A 51 -14.71 -32.42 39.77
CA GLN A 51 -14.95 -31.92 38.43
C GLN A 51 -13.69 -31.25 37.91
N ALA A 52 -13.61 -31.07 36.59
CA ALA A 52 -12.53 -30.30 35.96
C ALA A 52 -12.66 -28.78 36.21
N SER A 53 -12.97 -28.37 37.45
CA SER A 53 -13.17 -26.97 37.87
C SER A 53 -11.88 -26.26 38.27
N ASP A 54 -10.86 -27.00 38.68
CA ASP A 54 -9.59 -26.47 39.19
C ASP A 54 -8.44 -26.54 38.16
N ALA A 55 -8.77 -26.75 36.88
CA ALA A 55 -7.78 -26.68 35.81
C ALA A 55 -7.37 -25.20 35.60
N PRO A 56 -6.10 -24.82 35.86
CA PRO A 56 -5.68 -23.43 35.78
C PRO A 56 -5.74 -22.94 34.32
N GLU A 57 -6.28 -21.74 34.12
CA GLU A 57 -6.43 -21.16 32.79
C GLU A 57 -5.04 -20.92 32.16
N PHE A 58 -4.84 -21.44 30.95
CA PHE A 58 -3.62 -21.22 30.19
C PHE A 58 -3.62 -19.78 29.63
N PRO A 59 -2.57 -18.97 29.85
CA PRO A 59 -2.54 -17.59 29.40
C PRO A 59 -2.59 -17.49 27.87
N VAL A 60 -3.41 -16.57 27.36
CA VAL A 60 -3.44 -16.26 25.91
C VAL A 60 -2.08 -15.72 25.48
N ILE A 61 -1.40 -16.45 24.60
CA ILE A 61 -0.16 -16.00 23.96
C ILE A 61 -0.54 -15.09 22.77
N PRO A 62 -0.04 -13.85 22.69
CA PRO A 62 -0.31 -12.98 21.55
C PRO A 62 0.33 -13.53 20.27
N SER A 63 -0.37 -13.45 19.14
CA SER A 63 0.13 -13.89 17.85
C SER A 63 1.10 -12.87 17.23
N ILE A 64 2.08 -13.34 16.46
CA ILE A 64 2.92 -12.46 15.63
C ILE A 64 2.09 -12.02 14.42
N VAL A 65 1.56 -10.80 14.46
CA VAL A 65 0.83 -10.17 13.36
C VAL A 65 1.79 -9.26 12.60
N VAL A 66 1.94 -9.50 11.30
CA VAL A 66 2.64 -8.60 10.39
C VAL A 66 1.67 -7.49 9.96
N PRO A 67 2.01 -6.20 10.08
CA PRO A 67 1.16 -5.12 9.57
C PRO A 67 1.07 -5.16 8.04
N GLU A 68 -0.07 -4.76 7.47
CA GLU A 68 -0.23 -4.64 6.02
C GLU A 68 0.66 -3.54 5.44
N ILE A 69 1.30 -3.83 4.30
CA ILE A 69 2.21 -2.90 3.60
C ILE A 69 1.54 -2.46 2.28
N ILE A 70 1.39 -1.14 2.09
CA ILE A 70 0.71 -0.43 0.98
C ILE A 70 1.27 -0.86 -0.41
N GLY A 71 0.55 -0.90 -1.55
CA GLY A 71 -0.89 -0.73 -1.86
C GLY A 71 -1.14 -0.17 -3.29
N VAL A 72 -1.92 -0.85 -4.17
CA VAL A 72 -2.73 -0.33 -5.33
C VAL A 72 -3.66 -1.48 -5.83
N THR A 73 -4.74 -1.22 -6.58
CA THR A 73 -5.87 -2.17 -6.77
C THR A 73 -5.85 -3.04 -8.05
N PRO A 74 -6.59 -4.19 -8.08
CA PRO A 74 -6.63 -5.14 -9.20
C PRO A 74 -7.08 -4.63 -10.58
N ALA A 75 -7.92 -3.59 -10.63
CA ALA A 75 -8.60 -3.14 -11.86
C ALA A 75 -7.65 -2.50 -12.89
N GLN A 76 -6.50 -2.02 -12.45
CA GLN A 76 -5.48 -1.35 -13.27
C GLN A 76 -4.85 -2.28 -14.33
N ARG A 77 -4.77 -3.59 -14.05
CA ARG A 77 -3.94 -4.57 -14.79
C ARG A 77 -4.43 -4.97 -16.18
N ALA A 78 -5.67 -4.64 -16.56
CA ALA A 78 -6.28 -5.17 -17.78
C ALA A 78 -5.99 -4.35 -19.06
N LEU A 79 -5.57 -3.09 -18.90
CA LEU A 79 -5.49 -2.12 -20.00
C LEU A 79 -4.06 -1.92 -20.54
N GLU A 80 -3.05 -2.21 -19.71
CA GLU A 80 -1.63 -1.84 -19.88
C GLU A 80 -0.90 -2.64 -20.99
N SER A 81 -1.50 -3.71 -21.52
CA SER A 81 -0.86 -4.70 -22.41
C SER A 81 -0.70 -4.30 -23.89
N SER A 82 -1.13 -3.10 -24.32
CA SER A 82 -1.63 -2.92 -25.70
C SER A 82 -0.84 -2.03 -26.68
N LEU A 83 0.01 -1.08 -26.23
CA LEU A 83 0.42 0.06 -27.09
C LEU A 83 1.93 0.42 -27.00
N GLN A 84 2.80 -0.48 -27.43
CA GLN A 84 4.25 -0.44 -27.11
C GLN A 84 5.19 0.09 -28.21
N SER A 85 4.70 0.64 -29.34
CA SER A 85 5.43 0.54 -30.62
C SER A 85 6.15 1.78 -31.20
N ILE A 86 6.09 3.00 -30.63
CA ILE A 86 6.61 4.23 -31.29
C ILE A 86 7.09 5.30 -30.27
N LEU A 87 8.26 5.95 -30.49
CA LEU A 87 8.66 7.37 -30.20
C LEU A 87 10.21 7.60 -30.08
N ASP A 88 10.71 8.82 -30.39
CA ASP A 88 12.13 9.27 -30.33
C ASP A 88 12.24 10.83 -30.09
N PRO A 89 13.16 11.41 -29.27
CA PRO A 89 12.96 12.75 -28.65
C PRO A 89 14.04 13.86 -28.89
N VAL A 90 14.66 14.00 -30.07
CA VAL A 90 15.88 14.86 -30.24
C VAL A 90 15.66 16.38 -30.40
N GLU A 91 14.52 16.87 -30.91
CA GLU A 91 14.41 18.27 -31.45
C GLU A 91 13.91 19.36 -30.48
N GLY A 92 13.90 19.13 -29.16
CA GLY A 92 13.39 20.12 -28.19
C GLY A 92 11.87 20.30 -28.21
N ILE A 93 11.18 19.47 -29.00
CA ILE A 93 9.77 19.13 -28.87
C ILE A 93 9.73 17.90 -27.97
N THR A 94 9.05 18.00 -26.82
CA THR A 94 8.87 16.84 -25.94
C THR A 94 7.41 16.46 -25.87
N VAL A 95 7.12 15.16 -25.92
CA VAL A 95 5.80 14.62 -25.61
C VAL A 95 5.93 13.93 -24.26
N SER A 96 5.16 14.37 -23.27
CA SER A 96 5.17 13.82 -21.92
C SER A 96 3.78 13.35 -21.49
N PRO A 97 3.69 12.25 -20.72
CA PRO A 97 2.46 11.84 -20.07
C PRO A 97 1.87 12.96 -19.20
N ALA A 98 0.65 13.40 -19.50
CA ALA A 98 -0.08 14.36 -18.68
C ALA A 98 -0.58 13.74 -17.35
N ARG A 99 -0.29 14.36 -16.21
CA ARG A 99 -0.94 14.03 -14.92
C ARG A 99 -2.07 15.02 -14.67
N CYS A 100 -3.23 14.52 -14.25
CA CYS A 100 -4.34 15.38 -13.85
C CYS A 100 -4.75 15.13 -12.40
N SER A 101 -5.26 16.19 -11.78
CA SER A 101 -5.99 16.15 -10.52
C SER A 101 -7.34 15.45 -10.72
N THR A 102 -8.02 15.12 -9.62
CA THR A 102 -9.33 14.45 -9.62
C THR A 102 -10.44 15.27 -10.28
N ASP A 103 -10.23 16.58 -10.47
CA ASP A 103 -11.10 17.50 -11.22
C ASP A 103 -10.78 17.60 -12.73
N GLY A 104 -9.75 16.89 -13.20
CA GLY A 104 -9.30 16.94 -14.59
C GLY A 104 -8.47 18.18 -14.94
N SER A 105 -7.96 18.93 -13.97
CA SER A 105 -6.94 19.98 -14.19
C SER A 105 -5.53 19.37 -14.29
N LEU A 106 -4.65 19.96 -15.10
CA LEU A 106 -3.27 19.45 -15.28
C LEU A 106 -2.42 19.77 -14.04
N ILE A 107 -1.74 18.74 -13.52
CA ILE A 107 -0.78 18.86 -12.43
C ILE A 107 0.59 19.22 -13.03
N ASN A 108 1.07 20.42 -12.72
CA ASN A 108 2.32 20.99 -13.22
C ASN A 108 3.48 20.82 -12.21
N ASP A 109 3.74 19.59 -11.74
CA ASP A 109 4.85 19.38 -10.78
C ASP A 109 6.20 19.71 -11.42
N ALA A 110 7.01 20.50 -10.73
CA ALA A 110 8.37 20.78 -11.14
C ALA A 110 9.24 19.51 -11.02
N GLY A 111 9.84 19.07 -12.13
CA GLY A 111 10.77 17.95 -12.13
C GLY A 111 11.16 17.45 -13.51
N ILE A 112 12.39 16.98 -13.63
CA ILE A 112 12.89 16.30 -14.83
C ILE A 112 12.39 14.85 -14.78
N THR A 113 11.58 14.45 -15.75
CA THR A 113 11.18 13.04 -15.95
C THR A 113 11.74 12.57 -17.29
N SER A 114 12.49 11.48 -17.27
CA SER A 114 13.07 10.82 -18.45
C SER A 114 12.70 9.35 -18.46
N VAL A 115 12.36 8.81 -19.63
CA VAL A 115 12.20 7.37 -19.86
C VAL A 115 13.22 6.95 -20.92
N ASP A 116 14.01 5.91 -20.67
CA ASP A 116 14.97 5.41 -21.65
C ASP A 116 14.32 4.46 -22.68
N ALA A 117 15.08 4.07 -23.70
CA ALA A 117 14.60 3.18 -24.77
C ALA A 117 14.22 1.77 -24.29
N GLN A 118 14.58 1.41 -23.05
CA GLN A 118 14.21 0.15 -22.40
C GLN A 118 12.94 0.30 -21.56
N GLY A 119 12.41 1.51 -21.38
CA GLY A 119 11.21 1.81 -20.60
C GLY A 119 11.47 2.13 -19.13
N LYS A 120 12.73 2.33 -18.72
CA LYS A 120 13.07 2.71 -17.34
C LYS A 120 12.81 4.20 -17.13
N LEU A 121 11.95 4.49 -16.17
CA LEU A 121 11.61 5.85 -15.73
C LEU A 121 12.64 6.33 -14.70
N THR A 122 13.10 7.58 -14.87
CA THR A 122 13.80 8.35 -13.84
C THR A 122 13.10 9.69 -13.68
N ARG A 123 12.70 10.05 -12.46
CA ARG A 123 12.13 11.36 -12.09
C ARG A 123 12.97 11.98 -10.99
N ASN A 124 13.28 13.27 -11.13
CA ASN A 124 13.90 14.09 -10.10
C ASN A 124 13.10 15.40 -10.04
N GLY A 125 12.40 15.63 -8.93
CA GLY A 125 11.58 16.81 -8.68
C GLY A 125 11.36 17.02 -7.19
N ASP A 126 10.50 17.97 -6.83
CA ASP A 126 10.35 18.40 -5.43
C ASP A 126 9.76 17.30 -4.52
N GLU A 127 8.99 16.37 -5.08
CA GLU A 127 8.50 15.16 -4.40
C GLU A 127 9.57 14.09 -4.16
N GLY A 128 10.80 14.28 -4.68
CA GLY A 128 11.92 13.35 -4.54
C GLY A 128 12.41 12.70 -5.84
N ILE A 129 13.24 11.67 -5.67
CA ILE A 129 13.94 10.96 -6.75
C ILE A 129 13.38 9.55 -6.90
N PHE A 130 12.87 9.23 -8.08
CA PHE A 130 12.29 7.94 -8.41
C PHE A 130 13.04 7.33 -9.59
N VAL A 131 13.41 6.06 -9.48
CA VAL A 131 14.04 5.27 -10.55
C VAL A 131 13.29 3.94 -10.63
N ILE A 132 12.48 3.77 -11.67
CA ILE A 132 11.54 2.65 -11.81
C ILE A 132 11.85 1.93 -13.13
N ASN A 133 12.13 0.63 -13.05
CA ASN A 133 12.34 -0.25 -14.18
C ASN A 133 10.99 -0.65 -14.81
N PRO A 134 10.97 -1.15 -16.07
CA PRO A 134 9.74 -1.51 -16.79
C PRO A 134 8.88 -2.56 -16.09
N ASP A 135 9.49 -3.41 -15.26
CA ASP A 135 8.82 -4.47 -14.52
C ASP A 135 8.21 -4.01 -13.19
N GLY A 136 8.34 -2.72 -12.85
CA GLY A 136 7.91 -2.10 -11.59
C GLY A 136 8.90 -2.21 -10.43
N SER A 137 10.06 -2.85 -10.61
CA SER A 137 11.15 -2.79 -9.63
C SER A 137 11.83 -1.40 -9.65
N GLY A 138 12.50 -0.99 -8.58
CA GLY A 138 13.13 0.33 -8.54
C GLY A 138 13.45 0.86 -7.15
N THR A 139 13.62 2.17 -7.08
CA THR A 139 13.83 2.96 -5.86
C THR A 139 13.00 4.23 -5.87
N ALA A 140 12.43 4.60 -4.73
CA ALA A 140 11.84 5.91 -4.46
C ALA A 140 12.52 6.52 -3.22
N ASN A 141 13.04 7.73 -3.35
CA ASN A 141 13.68 8.49 -2.28
C ASN A 141 13.00 9.85 -2.15
N PHE A 142 12.20 10.02 -1.11
CA PHE A 142 11.30 11.16 -0.91
C PHE A 142 11.25 11.56 0.58
N GLU A 143 10.46 12.57 0.93
CA GLU A 143 10.35 13.06 2.32
C GLU A 143 9.95 11.94 3.31
N GLY A 144 9.06 11.02 2.90
CA GLY A 144 8.68 9.83 3.67
C GLY A 144 9.71 8.69 3.69
N GLY A 145 10.91 8.91 3.17
CA GLY A 145 12.05 7.99 3.28
C GLY A 145 12.45 7.27 1.98
N LEU A 146 13.15 6.15 2.15
CA LEU A 146 13.73 5.37 1.07
C LEU A 146 13.02 4.01 0.93
N VAL A 147 12.42 3.77 -0.23
CA VAL A 147 11.83 2.49 -0.61
C VAL A 147 12.61 1.90 -1.79
N ARG A 148 12.93 0.62 -1.70
CA ARG A 148 13.50 -0.19 -2.79
C ARG A 148 12.68 -1.45 -2.96
N VAL A 149 12.32 -1.78 -4.20
CA VAL A 149 11.59 -3.01 -4.54
C VAL A 149 12.29 -3.71 -5.70
N ASN A 150 12.54 -5.00 -5.58
CA ASN A 150 13.16 -5.83 -6.59
C ASN A 150 12.10 -6.55 -7.46
N ALA A 151 12.54 -7.20 -8.54
CA ALA A 151 11.67 -7.82 -9.53
C ALA A 151 10.82 -8.99 -9.02
N ASP A 152 11.25 -9.61 -7.92
CA ASP A 152 10.61 -10.75 -7.23
C ASP A 152 9.70 -10.33 -6.06
N GLY A 153 9.59 -9.02 -5.77
CA GLY A 153 8.86 -8.50 -4.62
C GLY A 153 9.66 -8.49 -3.31
N SER A 154 10.94 -8.87 -3.32
CA SER A 154 11.85 -8.56 -2.21
C SER A 154 12.21 -7.07 -2.19
N GLY A 155 12.74 -6.58 -1.07
CA GLY A 155 13.26 -5.21 -0.98
C GLY A 155 13.24 -4.64 0.43
N THR A 156 13.36 -3.32 0.52
CA THR A 156 13.53 -2.59 1.78
C THR A 156 12.71 -1.31 1.85
N ILE A 157 12.18 -0.99 3.03
CA ILE A 157 11.58 0.30 3.37
C ILE A 157 12.37 0.87 4.55
N ASN A 158 12.71 2.15 4.48
CA ASN A 158 13.33 2.89 5.58
C ASN A 158 12.65 4.27 5.71
N GLY A 159 11.77 4.42 6.68
CA GLY A 159 10.95 5.62 6.94
C GLY A 159 9.45 5.32 6.99
N ASN A 160 8.64 6.35 6.76
CA ASN A 160 7.18 6.34 6.73
C ASN A 160 6.65 6.62 5.30
N PRO A 161 6.61 5.62 4.40
CA PRO A 161 6.23 5.83 3.00
C PRO A 161 4.74 6.15 2.79
N GLY A 162 3.92 6.08 3.85
CA GLY A 162 2.49 6.39 3.82
C GLY A 162 2.12 7.76 4.39
N GLY A 163 3.08 8.55 4.89
CA GLY A 163 2.84 9.90 5.44
C GLY A 163 1.97 9.95 6.70
N GLY A 164 1.66 8.82 7.32
CA GLY A 164 0.68 8.72 8.42
C GLY A 164 0.93 7.62 9.46
N GLY A 165 2.06 6.89 9.36
CA GLY A 165 2.54 5.99 10.42
C GLY A 165 3.83 6.50 11.07
N ASP A 166 4.35 5.75 12.02
CA ASP A 166 5.70 5.97 12.57
C ASP A 166 6.77 5.35 11.66
N ASP A 167 8.00 5.89 11.71
CA ASP A 167 9.12 5.38 10.92
C ASP A 167 9.44 3.92 11.24
N ALA A 168 9.66 3.12 10.19
CA ALA A 168 10.08 1.72 10.32
C ALA A 168 11.20 1.37 9.34
N ILE A 169 12.04 0.42 9.75
CA ILE A 169 12.99 -0.27 8.88
C ILE A 169 12.43 -1.67 8.61
N ILE A 170 12.14 -1.95 7.34
CA ILE A 170 11.57 -3.22 6.89
C ILE A 170 12.48 -3.81 5.81
N SER A 171 12.76 -5.10 5.90
CA SER A 171 13.41 -5.91 4.86
C SER A 171 12.55 -7.13 4.60
N VAL A 172 12.26 -7.42 3.34
CA VAL A 172 11.45 -8.56 2.91
C VAL A 172 12.21 -9.30 1.82
N GLU A 173 12.38 -10.61 2.00
CA GLU A 173 12.96 -11.51 0.99
C GLU A 173 11.86 -12.19 0.17
N ALA A 174 12.21 -12.70 -1.02
CA ALA A 174 11.23 -13.27 -1.96
C ALA A 174 10.50 -14.53 -1.45
N ASP A 175 11.06 -15.22 -0.44
CA ASP A 175 10.43 -16.37 0.21
C ASP A 175 9.47 -15.97 1.36
N GLY A 176 9.35 -14.68 1.65
CA GLY A 176 8.56 -14.11 2.74
C GLY A 176 9.25 -14.14 4.11
N SER A 177 10.54 -14.50 4.17
CA SER A 177 11.40 -14.19 5.32
C SER A 177 11.71 -12.69 5.35
N GLY A 178 12.17 -12.18 6.49
CA GLY A 178 12.49 -10.77 6.63
C GLY A 178 12.53 -10.24 8.06
N THR A 179 12.59 -8.92 8.17
CA THR A 179 12.62 -8.20 9.44
C THR A 179 11.77 -6.93 9.39
N TYR A 180 11.06 -6.63 10.47
CA TYR A 180 10.44 -5.34 10.72
C TYR A 180 11.03 -4.77 12.02
N ASN A 181 11.39 -3.50 12.02
CA ASN A 181 11.81 -2.76 13.21
C ASN A 181 11.11 -1.40 13.20
N GLY A 182 10.15 -1.20 14.11
CA GLY A 182 9.35 0.01 14.22
C GLY A 182 8.55 0.00 15.51
N VAL A 183 7.39 0.67 15.56
CA VAL A 183 6.60 0.81 16.80
C VAL A 183 6.00 -0.47 17.37
N ALA A 184 5.79 -1.51 16.55
CA ALA A 184 5.46 -2.84 17.09
C ALA A 184 6.67 -3.56 17.72
N GLY A 185 7.85 -2.94 17.74
CA GLY A 185 9.12 -3.54 18.12
C GLY A 185 9.81 -4.24 16.95
N LEU A 186 10.60 -5.27 17.29
CA LEU A 186 11.46 -5.99 16.36
C LEU A 186 10.89 -7.37 16.06
N ILE A 187 10.42 -7.57 14.83
CA ILE A 187 9.91 -8.85 14.32
C ILE A 187 10.92 -9.43 13.33
N ARG A 188 11.16 -10.74 13.41
CA ARG A 188 11.91 -11.51 12.41
C ARG A 188 11.14 -12.76 12.03
N LEU A 189 11.00 -13.03 10.73
CA LEU A 189 10.33 -14.21 10.20
C LEU A 189 11.28 -14.98 9.28
N ASP A 190 11.27 -16.31 9.35
CA ASP A 190 12.19 -17.16 8.60
C ASP A 190 11.64 -17.65 7.24
N GLY A 191 10.44 -17.23 6.86
CA GLY A 191 9.79 -17.63 5.61
C GLY A 191 9.32 -19.09 5.57
N ARG A 192 9.38 -19.84 6.67
CA ARG A 192 8.98 -21.27 6.73
C ARG A 192 8.02 -21.61 7.86
N GLY A 193 7.77 -20.67 8.77
CA GLY A 193 6.84 -20.84 9.89
C GLY A 193 7.44 -20.46 11.25
N ALA A 194 8.73 -20.18 11.31
CA ALA A 194 9.42 -19.78 12.53
C ALA A 194 9.67 -18.27 12.57
N GLY A 195 9.81 -17.73 13.78
CA GLY A 195 10.02 -16.30 13.95
C GLY A 195 10.21 -15.87 15.39
N THR A 196 10.63 -14.63 15.55
CA THR A 196 10.72 -13.94 16.84
C THR A 196 10.02 -12.59 16.77
N TRP A 197 9.44 -12.17 17.90
CA TRP A 197 8.91 -10.83 18.09
C TRP A 197 9.36 -10.32 19.45
N ASN A 198 10.09 -9.21 19.48
CA ASN A 198 10.49 -8.49 20.68
C ASN A 198 9.82 -7.11 20.67
N GLY A 199 8.75 -6.95 21.44
CA GLY A 199 8.00 -5.69 21.57
C GLY A 199 7.50 -5.49 23.01
N ASP A 200 6.55 -4.59 23.20
CA ASP A 200 6.06 -4.20 24.53
C ASP A 200 5.43 -5.37 25.34
N SER A 201 4.92 -6.38 24.64
CA SER A 201 4.41 -7.63 25.23
C SER A 201 5.51 -8.61 25.69
N GLY A 202 6.79 -8.26 25.47
CA GLY A 202 7.95 -9.12 25.73
C GLY A 202 8.49 -9.84 24.50
N LEU A 203 9.29 -10.88 24.73
CA LEU A 203 9.93 -11.69 23.69
C LEU A 203 9.13 -12.96 23.41
N ILE A 204 8.69 -13.13 22.17
CA ILE A 204 8.10 -14.35 21.63
C ILE A 204 9.11 -15.02 20.70
N THR A 205 9.24 -16.35 20.82
CA THR A 205 9.91 -17.23 19.88
C THR A 205 8.93 -18.32 19.46
N ASN A 206 8.75 -18.49 18.15
CA ASN A 206 7.92 -19.54 17.56
C ASN A 206 8.82 -20.38 16.64
N ASN A 207 8.82 -21.70 16.84
CA ASN A 207 9.72 -22.62 16.14
C ASN A 207 9.09 -23.19 14.84
N GLY A 208 7.83 -22.88 14.55
CA GLY A 208 7.09 -23.31 13.35
C GLY A 208 6.57 -24.75 13.36
N ASP A 209 6.97 -25.55 14.35
CA ASP A 209 6.57 -26.95 14.54
C ASP A 209 5.40 -27.14 15.54
N GLY A 210 4.85 -26.04 16.05
CA GLY A 210 3.86 -26.01 17.13
C GLY A 210 4.43 -25.67 18.50
N SER A 211 5.76 -25.58 18.64
CA SER A 211 6.46 -25.21 19.88
C SER A 211 6.96 -23.76 19.89
N GLY A 212 7.25 -23.25 21.09
CA GLY A 212 7.76 -21.90 21.27
C GLY A 212 7.83 -21.45 22.74
N THR A 213 8.24 -20.20 22.91
CA THR A 213 8.33 -19.54 24.23
C THR A 213 7.82 -18.11 24.16
N TRP A 214 7.18 -17.65 25.24
CA TRP A 214 6.88 -16.24 25.45
C TRP A 214 7.44 -15.81 26.82
N ASN A 215 8.28 -14.78 26.84
CA ASN A 215 8.80 -14.16 28.04
C ASN A 215 8.26 -12.73 28.13
N GLY A 216 7.17 -12.56 28.87
CA GLY A 216 6.47 -11.29 29.00
C GLY A 216 6.25 -10.85 30.45
N PRO A 217 5.38 -9.86 30.70
CA PRO A 217 5.15 -9.31 32.05
C PRO A 217 4.66 -10.32 33.09
N LYS A 218 4.08 -11.45 32.65
CA LYS A 218 3.64 -12.57 33.51
C LYS A 218 4.69 -13.69 33.65
N GLY A 219 5.93 -13.44 33.21
CA GLY A 219 7.04 -14.38 33.22
C GLY A 219 7.13 -15.26 31.97
N LEU A 220 7.85 -16.38 32.11
CA LEU A 220 8.13 -17.31 31.02
C LEU A 220 7.02 -18.35 30.85
N VAL A 221 6.53 -18.47 29.62
CA VAL A 221 5.68 -19.56 29.11
C VAL A 221 6.48 -20.37 28.09
N ARG A 222 6.38 -21.70 28.13
CA ARG A 222 6.92 -22.63 27.14
C ARG A 222 5.83 -23.59 26.69
N VAL A 223 5.71 -23.80 25.39
CA VAL A 223 4.86 -24.81 24.75
C VAL A 223 5.76 -25.71 23.92
N ASN A 224 5.66 -27.02 24.10
CA ASN A 224 6.38 -28.04 23.33
C ASN A 224 5.46 -28.64 22.25
N ALA A 225 6.05 -29.19 21.18
CA ALA A 225 5.28 -29.70 20.03
C ALA A 225 4.43 -30.95 20.35
N ASP A 226 4.70 -31.64 21.47
CA ASP A 226 3.90 -32.76 21.99
C ASP A 226 2.67 -32.31 22.81
N GLY A 227 2.50 -31.01 23.06
CA GLY A 227 1.42 -30.46 23.90
C GLY A 227 1.79 -30.35 25.38
N SER A 228 3.01 -30.72 25.78
CA SER A 228 3.54 -30.41 27.11
C SER A 228 4.01 -28.96 27.21
N GLY A 229 4.22 -28.45 28.42
CA GLY A 229 4.71 -27.09 28.62
C GLY A 229 4.75 -26.62 30.07
N THR A 230 5.18 -25.38 30.27
CA THR A 230 5.34 -24.76 31.60
C THR A 230 4.97 -23.28 31.57
N TRP A 231 4.28 -22.79 32.59
CA TRP A 231 4.04 -21.36 32.80
C TRP A 231 3.99 -21.01 34.29
N ASN A 232 4.08 -19.71 34.60
CA ASN A 232 3.81 -19.21 35.94
C ASN A 232 2.34 -18.81 36.02
N GLY A 233 1.63 -19.31 37.04
CA GLY A 233 0.30 -18.85 37.43
C GLY A 233 0.31 -18.31 38.86
N ASP A 234 -0.86 -17.90 39.36
CA ASP A 234 -0.99 -17.28 40.69
C ASP A 234 -0.62 -18.25 41.83
N GLU A 235 -0.73 -19.56 41.58
CA GLU A 235 -0.34 -20.63 42.51
C GLU A 235 1.15 -21.06 42.37
N GLY A 236 1.92 -20.40 41.49
CA GLY A 236 3.33 -20.69 41.22
C GLY A 236 3.58 -21.36 39.86
N LEU A 237 4.66 -22.14 39.76
CA LEU A 237 5.00 -22.85 38.52
C LEU A 237 3.96 -23.94 38.22
N ILE A 238 3.45 -23.93 37.00
CA ILE A 238 2.54 -24.95 36.46
C ILE A 238 3.29 -25.73 35.38
N THR A 239 3.14 -27.06 35.39
CA THR A 239 3.69 -27.96 34.38
C THR A 239 2.57 -28.81 33.80
N ASN A 240 2.46 -28.85 32.47
CA ASN A 240 1.55 -29.73 31.74
C ASN A 240 2.38 -30.80 31.02
N ASN A 241 2.02 -32.07 31.19
CA ASN A 241 2.78 -33.20 30.67
C ASN A 241 2.40 -33.59 29.23
N GLY A 242 1.36 -32.97 28.65
CA GLY A 242 0.89 -33.26 27.29
C GLY A 242 0.03 -34.53 27.15
N ASP A 243 -0.22 -35.24 28.26
CA ASP A 243 -0.94 -36.53 28.30
C ASP A 243 -2.32 -36.44 29.00
N GLY A 244 -2.75 -35.23 29.38
CA GLY A 244 -3.95 -35.01 30.21
C GLY A 244 -3.65 -34.76 31.69
N THR A 245 -2.38 -34.77 32.09
CA THR A 245 -1.93 -34.54 33.48
C THR A 245 -0.99 -33.34 33.61
N GLY A 246 -0.87 -32.82 34.83
CA GLY A 246 0.06 -31.75 35.15
C GLY A 246 0.28 -31.57 36.65
N THR A 247 1.08 -30.57 37.03
CA THR A 247 1.32 -30.18 38.42
C THR A 247 1.24 -28.67 38.62
N ILE A 248 0.85 -28.25 39.82
CA ILE A 248 0.74 -26.84 40.22
C ILE A 248 1.52 -26.56 41.51
N GLY A 249 2.34 -25.51 41.47
CA GLY A 249 2.85 -24.78 42.62
C GLY A 249 3.97 -25.44 43.42
N PRO A 250 4.48 -24.77 44.47
CA PRO A 250 5.32 -25.36 45.50
C PRO A 250 4.54 -25.57 46.82
N PRO A 251 4.35 -26.81 47.32
CA PRO A 251 4.76 -28.09 46.74
C PRO A 251 3.89 -28.47 45.53
N ALA A 252 4.47 -29.23 44.60
CA ALA A 252 3.81 -29.64 43.37
C ALA A 252 2.63 -30.59 43.63
N ARG A 253 1.41 -30.12 43.39
CA ARG A 253 0.17 -30.92 43.47
C ARG A 253 -0.21 -31.45 42.09
N PRO A 254 -0.43 -32.78 41.91
CA PRO A 254 -0.94 -33.33 40.66
C PRO A 254 -2.38 -32.87 40.36
N VAL A 255 -2.66 -32.57 39.10
CA VAL A 255 -3.99 -32.20 38.60
C VAL A 255 -4.24 -32.79 37.21
N LYS A 256 -5.51 -32.87 36.79
CA LYS A 256 -5.89 -33.17 35.41
C LYS A 256 -6.02 -31.87 34.61
N MET A 257 -5.38 -31.80 33.46
CA MET A 257 -5.49 -30.67 32.53
C MET A 257 -5.27 -31.16 31.10
N PRO A 258 -6.05 -30.69 30.10
CA PRO A 258 -5.86 -31.13 28.71
C PRO A 258 -4.47 -30.71 28.19
N PRO A 259 -3.93 -31.40 27.16
CA PRO A 259 -2.69 -30.99 26.51
C PRO A 259 -2.78 -29.55 25.97
N LEU A 260 -1.67 -28.82 25.99
CA LEU A 260 -1.63 -27.45 25.49
C LEU A 260 -1.88 -27.41 23.98
N ALA A 261 -2.62 -26.38 23.54
CA ALA A 261 -2.79 -26.11 22.13
C ALA A 261 -1.44 -25.75 21.49
N ARG A 262 -1.12 -26.40 20.37
CA ARG A 262 0.07 -26.08 19.57
C ARG A 262 -0.01 -24.64 19.04
N LEU A 263 1.13 -23.97 19.01
CA LEU A 263 1.22 -22.64 18.40
C LEU A 263 1.00 -22.75 16.89
N ALA A 264 0.19 -21.87 16.32
CA ALA A 264 0.17 -21.70 14.86
C ALA A 264 1.55 -21.21 14.38
N PRO A 265 2.03 -21.60 13.19
CA PRO A 265 3.29 -21.09 12.66
C PRO A 265 3.29 -19.56 12.59
N ALA A 266 4.45 -18.94 12.88
CA ALA A 266 4.68 -17.55 12.58
C ALA A 266 4.52 -17.33 11.07
N GLY A 267 3.83 -16.25 10.68
CA GLY A 267 3.49 -16.00 9.28
C GLY A 267 4.69 -15.70 8.38
N LYS A 268 4.39 -15.13 7.21
CA LYS A 268 5.37 -14.58 6.29
C LYS A 268 5.16 -13.09 6.13
N PHE A 269 6.21 -12.35 5.80
CA PHE A 269 6.02 -11.01 5.25
C PHE A 269 5.36 -11.13 3.86
N PRO A 270 4.35 -10.29 3.54
CA PRO A 270 3.87 -10.17 2.18
C PRO A 270 4.99 -9.56 1.30
N PRO A 271 5.10 -9.95 0.01
CA PRO A 271 6.07 -9.32 -0.89
C PRO A 271 5.79 -7.82 -1.00
N LEU A 272 6.86 -7.02 -1.06
CA LEU A 272 6.73 -5.58 -1.27
C LEU A 272 6.06 -5.31 -2.61
N LYS A 273 5.17 -4.32 -2.59
CA LYS A 273 4.46 -3.96 -3.81
C LYS A 273 5.39 -3.19 -4.75
N LYS A 274 5.56 -3.71 -5.96
CA LYS A 274 6.23 -3.02 -7.07
C LYS A 274 5.64 -1.62 -7.31
N PHE A 275 6.51 -0.68 -7.67
CA PHE A 275 6.09 0.64 -8.09
C PHE A 275 5.25 0.52 -9.35
N ALA A 276 4.05 1.09 -9.33
CA ALA A 276 3.37 1.42 -10.56
C ALA A 276 4.07 2.68 -11.13
N PRO A 277 4.65 2.67 -12.34
CA PRO A 277 4.75 3.92 -13.09
C PRO A 277 3.35 4.55 -13.18
N PRO A 278 3.23 5.88 -13.31
CA PRO A 278 1.93 6.54 -13.40
C PRO A 278 1.02 5.83 -14.40
N GLY A 279 -0.23 5.60 -13.98
CA GLY A 279 -1.26 5.07 -14.87
C GLY A 279 -1.41 5.94 -16.11
N ALA A 280 -2.06 5.39 -17.14
CA ALA A 280 -2.26 6.05 -18.43
C ALA A 280 -2.57 7.54 -18.21
N PRO A 281 -1.74 8.44 -18.76
CA PRO A 281 -1.88 9.85 -18.47
C PRO A 281 -3.26 10.33 -18.92
N CYS A 282 -3.77 11.40 -18.31
CA CYS A 282 -5.07 12.00 -18.65
C CYS A 282 -5.08 12.67 -20.04
N GLY A 283 -4.14 12.30 -20.91
CA GLY A 283 -3.76 12.97 -22.13
C GLY A 283 -2.26 13.03 -22.33
N TYR A 284 -1.81 13.90 -23.23
CA TYR A 284 -0.39 14.13 -23.48
C TYR A 284 -0.10 15.62 -23.46
N VAL A 285 1.04 16.01 -22.91
CA VAL A 285 1.56 17.37 -22.99
C VAL A 285 2.64 17.39 -24.06
N ILE A 286 2.36 18.04 -25.19
CA ILE A 286 3.39 18.37 -26.18
C ILE A 286 3.96 19.74 -25.82
N THR A 287 5.23 19.80 -25.44
CA THR A 287 5.90 21.06 -25.10
C THR A 287 6.70 21.56 -26.29
N LEU A 288 6.45 22.81 -26.67
CA LEU A 288 7.11 23.54 -27.75
C LEU A 288 7.85 24.74 -27.15
N ASN A 289 9.16 24.81 -27.35
CA ASN A 289 9.95 25.98 -26.93
C ASN A 289 9.52 27.25 -27.69
N ASP A 290 9.50 28.42 -27.07
CA ASP A 290 9.00 29.63 -27.76
C ASP A 290 9.79 29.98 -29.02
N ARG A 291 11.10 29.68 -29.06
CA ARG A 291 11.98 29.94 -30.21
C ARG A 291 11.65 29.14 -31.47
N VAL A 292 10.94 28.01 -31.37
CA VAL A 292 10.55 27.21 -32.54
C VAL A 292 9.24 27.68 -33.16
N LEU A 293 8.55 28.62 -32.51
CA LEU A 293 7.25 29.15 -32.93
C LEU A 293 7.27 30.66 -33.21
N PHE A 294 8.00 31.44 -32.40
CA PHE A 294 7.92 32.90 -32.37
C PHE A 294 9.30 33.56 -32.41
N ASP A 295 9.32 34.82 -32.85
CA ASP A 295 10.43 35.72 -32.58
C ASP A 295 10.37 36.29 -31.14
N PHE A 296 11.46 36.91 -30.71
CA PHE A 296 11.53 37.55 -29.40
C PHE A 296 10.43 38.62 -29.24
N ASP A 297 9.70 38.54 -28.13
CA ASP A 297 8.58 39.43 -27.79
C ASP A 297 7.44 39.46 -28.84
N LYS A 298 7.35 38.42 -29.68
CA LYS A 298 6.26 38.23 -30.65
C LYS A 298 5.33 37.08 -30.28
N SER A 299 4.15 37.14 -30.88
CA SER A 299 3.12 36.08 -30.87
C SER A 299 2.70 35.65 -32.28
N ASP A 300 3.35 36.18 -33.32
CA ASP A 300 3.12 35.77 -34.71
C ASP A 300 3.92 34.51 -35.01
N ILE A 301 3.27 33.48 -35.57
CA ILE A 301 3.91 32.21 -35.91
C ILE A 301 4.90 32.45 -37.05
N ARG A 302 6.16 32.04 -36.85
CA ARG A 302 7.21 32.19 -37.86
C ARG A 302 6.95 31.29 -39.08
N PRO A 303 7.32 31.72 -40.30
CA PRO A 303 7.14 30.90 -41.50
C PRO A 303 7.84 29.54 -41.46
N ASP A 304 8.99 29.43 -40.78
CA ASP A 304 9.74 28.17 -40.64
C ASP A 304 9.14 27.21 -39.61
N ALA A 305 8.28 27.70 -38.71
CA ALA A 305 7.47 26.87 -37.81
C ALA A 305 6.32 26.14 -38.53
N ALA A 306 6.03 26.48 -39.79
CA ALA A 306 4.91 25.89 -40.54
C ALA A 306 5.01 24.36 -40.65
N ASN A 307 6.19 23.83 -41.02
CA ASN A 307 6.42 22.37 -41.17
C ASN A 307 6.22 21.60 -39.85
N LEU A 308 6.65 22.19 -38.74
CA LEU A 308 6.43 21.66 -37.39
C LEU A 308 4.93 21.58 -37.07
N LEU A 309 4.20 22.66 -37.34
CA LEU A 309 2.76 22.73 -37.10
C LEU A 309 1.96 21.83 -38.05
N ASP A 310 2.40 21.62 -39.29
CA ASP A 310 1.82 20.67 -40.23
C ASP A 310 1.99 19.22 -39.72
N THR A 311 3.20 18.85 -39.29
CA THR A 311 3.52 17.54 -38.70
C THR A 311 2.70 17.29 -37.44
N LEU A 312 2.63 18.32 -36.57
CA LEU A 312 1.87 18.27 -35.33
C LEU A 312 0.36 18.18 -35.58
N ALA A 313 -0.18 18.91 -36.54
CA ALA A 313 -1.59 18.82 -36.91
C ALA A 313 -1.95 17.43 -37.46
N GLY A 314 -1.07 16.83 -38.27
CA GLY A 314 -1.21 15.44 -38.73
C GLY A 314 -1.26 14.45 -37.57
N ALA A 315 -0.28 14.51 -36.66
CA ALA A 315 -0.27 13.65 -35.46
C ALA A 315 -1.50 13.85 -34.56
N LEU A 316 -1.93 15.10 -34.35
CA LEU A 316 -3.12 15.42 -33.55
C LEU A 316 -4.44 14.97 -34.19
N ALA A 317 -4.49 14.81 -35.52
CA ALA A 317 -5.66 14.28 -36.22
C ALA A 317 -5.85 12.77 -36.05
N GLU A 318 -4.76 12.02 -35.80
CA GLU A 318 -4.80 10.58 -35.53
C GLU A 318 -5.14 10.25 -34.07
N VAL A 319 -4.95 11.20 -33.15
CA VAL A 319 -5.26 11.05 -31.72
C VAL A 319 -6.76 11.28 -31.45
N LYS A 320 -7.44 10.23 -30.96
CA LYS A 320 -8.76 10.41 -30.32
C LYS A 320 -8.57 11.19 -29.02
N THR A 321 -9.14 12.38 -28.95
CA THR A 321 -9.05 13.26 -27.79
C THR A 321 -10.43 13.63 -27.24
N THR A 322 -10.55 13.70 -25.92
CA THR A 322 -11.74 14.17 -25.19
C THR A 322 -11.78 15.69 -25.00
N GLY A 323 -10.69 16.39 -25.36
CA GLY A 323 -10.58 17.85 -25.32
C GLY A 323 -9.13 18.32 -25.38
N MET A 324 -8.87 19.51 -25.90
CA MET A 324 -7.52 20.04 -26.06
C MET A 324 -7.39 21.43 -25.44
N GLU A 325 -6.27 21.70 -24.78
CA GLU A 325 -5.96 23.00 -24.19
C GLU A 325 -4.53 23.41 -24.54
N VAL A 326 -4.37 24.56 -25.18
CA VAL A 326 -3.08 25.15 -25.51
C VAL A 326 -2.75 26.22 -24.47
N ARG A 327 -1.58 26.08 -23.84
CA ARG A 327 -1.18 26.81 -22.64
C ARG A 327 0.08 27.60 -22.94
N GLY A 328 -0.01 28.92 -22.84
CA GLY A 328 1.13 29.82 -23.04
C GLY A 328 1.82 30.15 -21.72
N HIS A 329 3.16 30.19 -21.74
CA HIS A 329 3.99 30.54 -20.58
C HIS A 329 5.12 31.51 -20.98
N THR A 330 5.51 32.38 -20.04
CA THR A 330 6.67 33.28 -20.15
C THR A 330 7.72 32.94 -19.11
N ASP A 331 8.87 33.61 -19.19
CA ASP A 331 9.75 33.76 -18.03
C ASP A 331 9.33 34.97 -17.17
N SER A 332 10.04 35.20 -16.07
CA SER A 332 9.77 36.30 -15.12
C SER A 332 10.42 37.65 -15.47
N LYS A 333 10.64 37.96 -16.75
CA LYS A 333 11.06 39.30 -17.19
C LYS A 333 9.88 40.01 -17.83
N GLY A 334 9.56 41.19 -17.30
CA GLY A 334 8.39 41.97 -17.70
C GLY A 334 7.59 42.39 -16.47
N ALA A 335 6.36 42.84 -16.70
CA ALA A 335 5.36 42.97 -15.67
C ALA A 335 4.34 41.82 -15.82
N ASP A 336 3.77 41.35 -14.72
CA ASP A 336 2.86 40.21 -14.66
C ASP A 336 1.72 40.33 -15.70
N ASP A 337 1.05 41.48 -15.76
CA ASP A 337 -0.03 41.78 -16.72
C ASP A 337 0.43 41.68 -18.19
N TYR A 338 1.68 42.10 -18.46
CA TYR A 338 2.28 42.01 -19.80
C TYR A 338 2.55 40.56 -20.18
N ASN A 339 3.15 39.81 -19.26
CA ASN A 339 3.51 38.41 -19.41
C ASN A 339 2.27 37.52 -19.56
N GLN A 340 1.23 37.77 -18.76
CA GLN A 340 -0.09 37.17 -18.91
C GLN A 340 -0.63 37.43 -20.32
N SER A 341 -0.73 38.70 -20.74
CA SER A 341 -1.24 39.11 -22.05
C SER A 341 -0.44 38.51 -23.23
N LEU A 342 0.89 38.43 -23.12
CA LEU A 342 1.76 37.83 -24.14
C LEU A 342 1.54 36.32 -24.25
N SER A 343 1.42 35.64 -23.10
CA SER A 343 1.18 34.20 -23.05
C SER A 343 -0.17 33.79 -23.65
N GLU A 344 -1.22 34.58 -23.41
CA GLU A 344 -2.55 34.38 -23.99
C GLU A 344 -2.52 34.51 -25.52
N ARG A 345 -1.88 35.57 -26.05
CA ARG A 345 -1.74 35.75 -27.50
C ARG A 345 -0.97 34.59 -28.15
N ARG A 346 0.14 34.15 -27.55
CA ARG A 346 0.93 33.01 -28.04
C ARG A 346 0.12 31.71 -28.09
N ALA A 347 -0.65 31.41 -27.04
CA ALA A 347 -1.55 30.25 -27.03
C ALA A 347 -2.63 30.34 -28.11
N ALA A 348 -3.26 31.51 -28.27
CA ALA A 348 -4.29 31.75 -29.28
C ALA A 348 -3.75 31.59 -30.72
N SER A 349 -2.55 32.09 -31.01
CA SER A 349 -1.89 31.94 -32.32
C SER A 349 -1.63 30.47 -32.69
N VAL A 350 -1.20 29.65 -31.72
CA VAL A 350 -0.99 28.20 -31.95
C VAL A 350 -2.32 27.49 -32.22
N VAL A 351 -3.38 27.81 -31.47
CA VAL A 351 -4.73 27.27 -31.75
C VAL A 351 -5.22 27.67 -33.13
N ALA A 352 -5.04 28.93 -33.54
CA ALA A 352 -5.43 29.38 -34.87
C ALA A 352 -4.67 28.62 -35.98
N ALA A 353 -3.34 28.50 -35.85
CA ALA A 353 -2.51 27.80 -36.83
C ALA A 353 -2.82 26.29 -36.92
N LEU A 354 -3.18 25.64 -35.81
CA LEU A 354 -3.64 24.25 -35.80
C LEU A 354 -5.02 24.10 -36.47
N ARG A 355 -5.94 25.04 -36.22
CA ARG A 355 -7.29 25.06 -36.83
C ARG A 355 -7.26 25.19 -38.35
N GLU A 356 -6.39 26.04 -38.87
CA GLU A 356 -6.14 26.18 -40.32
C GLU A 356 -5.66 24.88 -40.96
N ARG A 357 -4.95 24.04 -40.19
CA ARG A 357 -4.43 22.72 -40.58
C ARG A 357 -5.39 21.57 -40.28
N GLY A 358 -6.62 21.86 -39.87
CA GLY A 358 -7.66 20.88 -39.58
C GLY A 358 -7.63 20.30 -38.16
N ALA A 359 -6.59 20.54 -37.36
CA ALA A 359 -6.46 20.05 -35.98
C ALA A 359 -7.04 21.03 -34.95
N GLY A 360 -7.21 20.58 -33.69
CA GLY A 360 -7.50 21.48 -32.57
C GLY A 360 -8.78 22.33 -32.69
N GLN A 361 -9.78 21.90 -33.48
CA GLN A 361 -11.01 22.69 -33.72
C GLN A 361 -11.70 23.09 -32.40
N GLN A 362 -11.81 22.15 -31.47
CA GLN A 362 -12.38 22.35 -30.13
C GLN A 362 -11.34 22.78 -29.08
N ALA A 363 -10.10 23.11 -29.46
CA ALA A 363 -9.05 23.46 -28.52
C ALA A 363 -9.34 24.81 -27.83
N ALA A 364 -9.20 24.84 -26.51
CA ALA A 364 -9.13 26.04 -25.71
C ALA A 364 -7.71 26.64 -25.77
N SER A 365 -7.59 27.95 -25.60
CA SER A 365 -6.31 28.65 -25.41
C SER A 365 -6.30 29.39 -24.08
N LYS A 366 -5.25 29.23 -23.29
CA LYS A 366 -5.07 29.93 -22.01
C LYS A 366 -3.63 30.40 -21.83
N GLY A 367 -3.46 31.63 -21.36
CA GLY A 367 -2.17 32.11 -20.87
C GLY A 367 -2.03 31.93 -19.36
N TYR A 368 -0.81 31.69 -18.91
CA TYR A 368 -0.45 31.59 -17.49
C TYR A 368 0.66 32.58 -17.09
N GLY A 369 1.16 33.40 -18.03
CA GLY A 369 2.31 34.26 -17.82
C GLY A 369 3.50 33.50 -17.23
N GLU A 370 4.08 34.06 -16.19
CA GLU A 370 5.21 33.48 -15.44
C GLU A 370 4.79 32.60 -14.24
N THR A 371 3.49 32.46 -13.97
CA THR A 371 2.96 31.85 -12.72
C THR A 371 3.20 30.34 -12.61
N GLN A 372 3.61 29.69 -13.69
CA GLN A 372 3.87 28.23 -13.75
C GLN A 372 5.22 27.93 -14.42
N PRO A 373 6.35 28.25 -13.74
CA PRO A 373 7.69 27.95 -14.22
C PRO A 373 7.99 26.45 -14.11
N VAL A 374 8.70 25.91 -15.11
CA VAL A 374 9.24 24.53 -15.10
C VAL A 374 10.71 24.48 -14.70
N ALA A 375 11.36 25.64 -14.60
CA ALA A 375 12.71 25.81 -14.08
C ALA A 375 12.84 27.15 -13.34
N PRO A 376 13.72 27.29 -12.35
CA PRO A 376 13.88 28.53 -11.61
C PRO A 376 14.36 29.69 -12.52
N ASN A 377 13.63 30.80 -12.55
CA ASN A 377 14.00 32.00 -13.33
C ASN A 377 15.28 32.69 -12.81
N GLU A 378 15.59 32.49 -11.53
CA GLU A 378 16.77 32.96 -10.82
C GLU A 378 17.34 31.84 -9.93
N LEU A 379 18.66 31.82 -9.75
CA LEU A 379 19.38 30.88 -8.89
C LEU A 379 20.24 31.70 -7.91
N ASP A 380 20.13 31.45 -6.61
CA ASP A 380 20.81 32.22 -5.55
C ASP A 380 20.63 33.75 -5.66
N GLY A 381 19.43 34.20 -6.05
CA GLY A 381 19.11 35.62 -6.29
C GLY A 381 19.83 36.23 -7.50
N LYS A 382 20.30 35.40 -8.43
CA LYS A 382 20.92 35.83 -9.71
C LYS A 382 20.13 35.31 -10.89
N ASP A 383 20.11 36.12 -11.94
CA ASP A 383 19.49 35.82 -13.23
C ASP A 383 19.89 34.43 -13.78
N ASN A 384 18.92 33.56 -14.10
CA ASN A 384 19.15 32.23 -14.71
C ASN A 384 18.61 32.16 -16.16
N PRO A 385 19.41 32.51 -17.18
CA PRO A 385 18.97 32.50 -18.58
C PRO A 385 18.52 31.13 -19.10
N GLY A 386 19.09 30.04 -18.57
CA GLY A 386 18.74 28.67 -18.93
C GLY A 386 17.34 28.32 -18.45
N GLY A 387 17.06 28.54 -17.16
CA GLY A 387 15.73 28.33 -16.58
C GLY A 387 14.65 29.17 -17.26
N ARG A 388 14.95 30.46 -17.52
CA ARG A 388 14.04 31.33 -18.27
C ARG A 388 13.73 30.81 -19.67
N GLN A 389 14.70 30.23 -20.39
CA GLN A 389 14.41 29.65 -21.70
C GLN A 389 13.51 28.41 -21.62
N LEU A 390 13.60 27.61 -20.56
CA LEU A 390 12.67 26.48 -20.37
C LEU A 390 11.26 26.98 -20.05
N ASN A 391 11.13 28.10 -19.32
CA ASN A 391 9.84 28.68 -18.98
C ASN A 391 9.09 29.30 -20.17
N ARG A 392 9.81 29.93 -21.11
CA ARG A 392 9.24 30.44 -22.38
C ARG A 392 8.87 29.28 -23.32
N ARG A 393 7.62 28.81 -23.22
CA ARG A 393 7.11 27.64 -23.95
C ARG A 393 5.61 27.78 -24.24
N VAL A 394 5.14 26.94 -25.16
CA VAL A 394 3.72 26.60 -25.32
C VAL A 394 3.57 25.11 -25.04
N GLU A 395 2.64 24.74 -24.17
CA GLU A 395 2.22 23.36 -23.95
C GLU A 395 0.90 23.12 -24.68
N ILE A 396 0.76 21.97 -25.35
CA ILE A 396 -0.51 21.51 -25.90
C ILE A 396 -0.90 20.27 -25.11
N PHE A 397 -1.87 20.44 -24.21
CA PHE A 397 -2.44 19.37 -23.43
C PHE A 397 -3.62 18.75 -24.20
N VAL A 398 -3.42 17.51 -24.67
CA VAL A 398 -4.39 16.73 -25.45
C VAL A 398 -5.01 15.70 -24.54
N ARG A 399 -6.23 15.93 -24.03
CA ARG A 399 -6.91 15.01 -23.10
C ARG A 399 -7.28 13.70 -23.79
N SER A 400 -7.07 12.57 -23.11
CA SER A 400 -7.42 11.21 -23.56
C SER A 400 -8.86 10.85 -23.23
#